data_AF-A0ABD2NFJ7-F1
#
_entry.id   AF-A0ABD2NFJ7-F1
#
_cell.length_a   1.000
_cell.length_b   1.000
_cell.length_c   1.000
_cell.angle_alpha   90.00
_cell.angle_beta   90.00
_cell.angle_gamma   90.00
#
_symmetry.space_group_name_H-M   'P 1'
#
loop_
_entity.id
_entity.type
_entity.pdbx_description
1 polymer ?
#
loop_
_entity_poly.entity_id
_entity_poly.type
_entity_poly.pdbx_seq_one_letter_code
_entity_poly.pdbx_strand_id
1 'polypeptide(L)'
;MTERKYFKWKAEDLQNALHDYENEDIGLNECVRLHNIPKATMKRHFDKGDSEEQVQIIKGRSPVFDSKFENILVHNILLFWFVHTFQILGGLLRFRFRLIFMPNTMDITVCAHIKRTE
;
A
#
# COMPACT_ATOMS: atom_id res chain seq x y z
N MET A 1 -3.73 29.75 2.38
CA MET A 1 -4.21 28.54 3.09
C MET A 1 -3.40 28.42 4.37
N THR A 2 -4.03 28.54 5.54
CA THR A 2 -3.37 28.30 6.82
C THR A 2 -3.00 26.82 6.91
N GLU A 3 -1.71 26.52 7.05
CA GLU A 3 -1.22 25.15 7.23
C GLU A 3 -1.91 24.53 8.44
N ARG A 4 -2.63 23.43 8.20
CA ARG A 4 -3.34 22.73 9.25
C ARG A 4 -2.31 22.07 10.17
N LYS A 5 -2.27 22.47 11.45
CA LYS A 5 -1.35 21.97 12.50
C LYS A 5 -1.62 20.53 12.95
N TYR A 6 -2.22 19.69 12.11
CA TYR A 6 -2.53 18.30 12.48
C TYR A 6 -1.28 17.42 12.29
N PHE A 7 -1.15 16.38 13.13
CA PHE A 7 -0.10 15.37 13.04
C PHE A 7 1.34 15.86 13.32
N LYS A 8 1.51 16.87 14.18
CA LYS A 8 2.83 17.34 14.63
C LYS A 8 3.42 16.52 15.79
N TRP A 9 2.60 15.81 16.53
CA TRP A 9 2.98 14.94 17.64
C TRP A 9 3.31 13.54 17.11
N LYS A 10 4.16 12.79 17.82
CA LYS A 10 4.53 11.41 17.54
C LYS A 10 3.70 10.43 18.36
N ALA A 11 3.65 9.17 17.92
CA ALA A 11 3.00 8.09 18.68
C ALA A 11 3.58 7.94 20.10
N GLU A 12 4.90 8.06 20.21
CA GLU A 12 5.65 8.04 21.48
C GLU A 12 5.13 9.10 22.46
N ASP A 13 4.93 10.34 21.98
CA ASP A 13 4.43 11.44 22.81
C ASP A 13 3.06 11.10 23.40
N LEU A 14 2.18 10.46 22.61
CA LEU A 14 0.85 10.08 23.06
C LEU A 14 0.89 8.97 24.10
N GLN A 15 1.75 7.97 23.92
CA GLN A 15 1.91 6.89 24.90
C GLN A 15 2.44 7.43 26.24
N ASN A 16 3.44 8.30 26.20
CA ASN A 16 3.96 8.96 27.40
C ASN A 16 2.88 9.81 28.08
N ALA A 17 2.10 10.57 27.31
CA ALA A 17 1.03 11.40 27.85
C ALA A 17 -0.11 10.60 28.48
N LEU A 18 -0.44 9.42 27.93
CA LEU A 18 -1.43 8.51 28.52
C LEU A 18 -0.90 7.89 29.81
N HIS A 19 0.35 7.43 29.81
CA HIS A 19 1.00 6.89 31.00
C HIS A 19 1.06 7.91 32.15
N ASP A 20 1.49 9.15 31.86
CA ASP A 20 1.54 10.23 32.84
C ASP A 20 0.16 10.61 33.41
N TYR A 21 -0.89 10.48 32.59
CA TYR A 21 -2.27 10.76 32.99
C TYR A 21 -2.87 9.62 33.85
N GLU A 22 -2.57 8.37 33.52
CA GLU A 22 -3.00 7.18 34.29
C GLU A 22 -2.34 7.07 35.66
N ASN A 23 -1.08 7.53 35.77
CA ASN A 23 -0.37 7.56 37.05
C ASN A 23 -0.91 8.64 38.02
N GLU A 24 -1.98 9.37 37.66
CA GLU A 24 -2.63 10.47 38.42
C GLU A 24 -1.72 11.65 38.85
N ASP A 25 -0.44 11.65 38.45
CA ASP A 25 0.51 12.71 38.79
C ASP A 25 0.20 14.05 38.09
N ILE A 26 -0.45 14.02 36.93
CA ILE A 26 -0.59 15.18 36.04
C ILE A 26 -2.01 15.27 35.47
N GLY A 27 -2.66 16.44 35.64
CA GLY A 27 -3.98 16.69 35.06
C GLY A 27 -3.97 16.82 33.53
N LEU A 28 -5.10 16.51 32.88
CA LEU A 28 -5.25 16.47 31.41
C LEU A 28 -4.73 17.73 30.68
N ASN A 29 -4.90 18.91 31.27
CA ASN A 29 -4.42 20.16 30.66
C ASN A 29 -2.88 20.28 30.70
N GLU A 30 -2.23 19.77 31.75
CA GLU A 30 -0.78 19.80 31.87
C GLU A 30 -0.14 18.75 30.95
N CYS A 31 -0.72 17.55 30.81
CA CYS A 31 -0.27 16.56 29.83
C CYS A 31 -0.26 17.12 28.40
N VAL A 32 -1.31 17.87 28.03
CA VAL A 32 -1.41 18.55 26.73
C VAL A 32 -0.31 19.58 26.53
N ARG A 33 0.10 20.28 27.59
CA ARG A 33 1.13 21.32 27.55
C ARG A 33 2.54 20.73 27.47
N LEU A 34 2.79 19.62 28.18
CA LEU A 34 4.07 18.92 28.20
C LEU A 34 4.34 18.19 26.88
N HIS A 35 3.36 17.41 26.41
CA HIS A 35 3.52 16.51 25.26
C HIS A 35 3.08 17.13 23.92
N ASN A 36 2.58 18.37 23.94
CA ASN A 36 2.12 19.12 22.75
C ASN A 36 1.06 18.38 21.91
N ILE A 37 0.18 17.62 22.58
CA ILE A 37 -0.86 16.81 21.95
C ILE A 37 -2.20 17.52 22.07
N PRO A 38 -3.03 17.58 21.02
CA PRO A 38 -4.36 18.16 21.13
C PRO A 38 -5.21 17.44 22.19
N LYS A 39 -5.86 18.21 23.07
CA LYS A 39 -6.74 17.68 24.12
C LYS A 39 -7.82 16.71 23.61
N ALA A 40 -8.38 17.01 22.44
CA ALA A 40 -9.38 16.15 21.79
C ALA A 40 -8.81 14.79 21.36
N THR A 41 -7.53 14.73 20.98
CA THR A 41 -6.84 13.48 20.65
C THR A 41 -6.67 12.64 21.90
N MET A 42 -6.08 13.19 22.96
CA MET A 42 -5.91 12.51 24.25
C MET A 42 -7.22 11.89 24.74
N LYS A 43 -8.31 12.68 24.76
CA LYS A 43 -9.61 12.20 25.22
C LYS A 43 -10.15 11.03 24.39
N ARG A 44 -10.00 11.07 23.05
CA ARG A 44 -10.45 9.98 22.18
C ARG A 44 -9.73 8.66 22.47
N HIS A 45 -8.44 8.74 22.80
CA HIS A 45 -7.64 7.55 23.10
C HIS A 45 -7.97 7.00 24.49
N PHE A 46 -8.18 7.89 25.47
CA PHE A 46 -8.63 7.49 26.79
C PHE A 46 -10.03 6.83 26.77
N ASP A 47 -10.99 7.43 26.06
CA ASP A 47 -12.35 6.90 25.95
C ASP A 47 -12.41 5.56 25.17
N LYS A 48 -11.40 5.24 24.36
CA LYS A 48 -11.35 4.01 23.53
C LYS A 48 -10.90 2.76 24.32
N GLY A 49 -10.28 2.95 25.49
CA GLY A 49 -9.73 1.87 26.32
C GLY A 49 -8.51 1.17 25.69
N ASP A 50 -7.82 0.35 26.50
CA ASP A 50 -6.55 -0.33 26.22
C ASP A 50 -6.61 -1.42 25.13
N SER A 51 -7.25 -1.15 23.99
CA SER A 51 -6.89 -1.90 22.79
C SER A 51 -5.44 -1.53 22.46
N GLU A 52 -4.49 -2.45 22.72
CA GLU A 52 -3.05 -2.38 22.41
C GLU A 52 -2.74 -2.19 20.90
N GLU A 53 -3.63 -1.55 20.14
CA GLU A 53 -3.35 -1.08 18.80
C GLU A 53 -2.27 0.00 18.88
N GLN A 54 -1.07 -0.37 18.43
CA GLN A 54 0.02 0.58 18.21
C GLN A 54 -0.55 1.83 17.53
N VAL A 55 -0.37 2.99 18.18
CA VAL A 55 -0.92 4.25 17.70
C VAL A 55 -0.17 4.64 16.43
N GLN A 56 -0.65 4.18 15.28
CA GLN A 56 -0.16 4.62 14.00
C GLN A 56 -0.91 5.88 13.58
N ILE A 57 -0.17 6.97 13.37
CA ILE A 57 -0.72 8.19 12.80
C ILE A 57 -0.93 7.95 11.30
N ILE A 58 -2.08 7.37 10.95
CA ILE A 58 -2.46 7.15 9.55
C ILE A 58 -2.80 8.52 8.95
N LYS A 59 -1.96 8.99 8.04
CA LYS A 59 -2.19 10.21 7.26
C LYS A 59 -2.94 9.84 5.99
N GLY A 60 -4.09 10.48 5.76
CA GLY A 60 -4.85 10.34 4.52
C GLY A 60 -6.09 9.46 4.67
N ARG A 61 -6.68 9.10 3.54
CA ARG A 61 -7.83 8.19 3.47
C ARG A 61 -7.33 6.75 3.46
N SER A 62 -8.11 5.84 4.02
CA SER A 62 -7.88 4.41 3.82
C SER A 62 -7.88 4.07 2.33
N PRO A 63 -7.02 3.15 1.86
CA PRO A 63 -7.09 2.69 0.50
C PRO A 63 -8.46 2.07 0.23
N VAL A 64 -9.00 2.31 -0.98
CA VAL A 64 -10.30 1.75 -1.40
C VAL A 64 -10.16 0.26 -1.72
N PHE A 65 -8.97 -0.16 -2.12
CA PHE A 65 -8.66 -1.52 -2.51
C PHE A 65 -7.65 -2.16 -1.57
N ASP A 66 -7.72 -3.48 -1.45
CA ASP A 66 -6.69 -4.25 -0.76
C ASP A 66 -5.37 -4.25 -1.52
N SER A 67 -4.26 -4.34 -0.80
CA SER A 67 -2.91 -4.40 -1.40
C SER A 67 -2.77 -5.53 -2.43
N LYS A 68 -3.40 -6.69 -2.19
CA LYS A 68 -3.41 -7.81 -3.14
C LYS A 68 -4.12 -7.43 -4.45
N PHE A 69 -5.24 -6.72 -4.36
CA PHE A 69 -6.00 -6.28 -5.53
C PHE A 69 -5.25 -5.20 -6.31
N GLU A 70 -4.65 -4.23 -5.62
CA GLU A 70 -3.85 -3.17 -6.25
C GLU A 70 -2.69 -3.74 -7.06
N ASN A 71 -1.98 -4.74 -6.54
CA ASN A 71 -0.90 -5.40 -7.26
C ASN A 71 -1.38 -6.08 -8.55
N ILE A 72 -2.53 -6.76 -8.51
CA ILE A 72 -3.13 -7.39 -9.69
C ILE A 72 -3.53 -6.32 -10.70
N LEU A 73 -4.14 -5.22 -10.25
CA LEU A 73 -4.55 -4.12 -11.10
C LEU A 73 -3.35 -3.50 -11.81
N VAL A 74 -2.29 -3.18 -11.07
CA VAL A 74 -1.06 -2.60 -11.61
C VAL A 74 -0.40 -3.54 -12.61
N HIS A 75 -0.32 -4.84 -12.30
CA HIS A 75 0.26 -5.83 -13.22
C HIS A 75 -0.50 -5.89 -14.55
N ASN A 76 -1.83 -5.91 -14.51
CA ASN A 76 -2.64 -5.95 -15.72
C ASN A 76 -2.53 -4.67 -16.55
N ILE A 77 -2.48 -3.51 -15.90
CA ILE A 77 -2.25 -2.23 -16.58
C ILE A 77 -0.88 -2.27 -17.28
N LEU A 78 0.19 -2.66 -16.59
CA LEU A 78 1.53 -2.73 -17.19
C LEU A 78 1.59 -3.71 -18.37
N LEU A 79 0.95 -4.87 -18.26
CA LEU A 79 0.88 -5.85 -19.34
C LEU A 79 0.11 -5.32 -20.56
N PHE A 80 -1.03 -4.65 -20.34
CA PHE A 80 -1.78 -3.98 -21.40
C PHE A 80 -0.90 -2.96 -22.13
N TRP A 81 -0.21 -2.10 -21.38
CA TRP A 81 0.70 -1.10 -21.96
C TRP A 81 1.84 -1.75 -22.75
N PHE A 82 2.45 -2.81 -22.23
CA PHE A 82 3.49 -3.54 -22.96
C PHE A 82 2.97 -4.11 -24.28
N VAL A 83 1.84 -4.81 -24.29
CA VAL A 83 1.29 -5.41 -25.52
C VAL A 83 0.94 -4.33 -26.54
N HIS A 84 0.29 -3.25 -26.12
CA HIS A 84 -0.15 -2.19 -27.03
C HIS A 84 1.01 -1.32 -27.55
N THR A 85 2.01 -1.00 -26.72
CA THR A 85 3.19 -0.24 -27.18
C THR A 85 4.04 -1.04 -28.16
N PHE A 86 4.21 -2.35 -27.94
CA PHE A 86 4.92 -3.24 -28.86
C PHE A 86 4.13 -3.56 -30.14
N GLN A 87 2.79 -3.56 -30.13
CA GLN A 87 2.01 -3.66 -31.37
C GLN A 87 2.07 -2.38 -32.21
N ILE A 88 2.14 -1.20 -31.59
CA ILE A 88 2.24 0.07 -32.30
C ILE A 88 3.67 0.27 -32.88
N LEU A 89 4.72 -0.07 -32.12
CA LEU A 89 6.11 -0.05 -32.61
C LEU A 89 6.43 -1.22 -33.56
N GLY A 90 5.90 -2.42 -33.26
CA GLY A 90 6.05 -3.62 -34.09
C GLY A 90 5.23 -3.58 -35.38
N GLY A 91 4.19 -2.74 -35.46
CA GLY A 91 3.48 -2.41 -36.69
C GLY A 91 4.33 -1.61 -37.67
N LEU A 92 5.26 -0.78 -37.17
CA LEU A 92 6.22 -0.05 -38.01
C LEU A 92 7.41 -0.93 -38.45
N LEU A 93 7.79 -1.94 -37.65
CA LEU A 93 8.87 -2.88 -38.00
C LEU A 93 8.42 -4.15 -38.76
N ARG A 94 7.12 -4.45 -38.82
CA ARG A 94 6.61 -5.62 -39.56
C ARG A 94 6.75 -5.53 -41.08
N PHE A 95 7.18 -4.40 -41.62
CA PHE A 95 7.54 -4.28 -43.05
C PHE A 95 8.99 -4.66 -43.37
N ARG A 96 9.84 -5.01 -42.39
CA ARG A 96 11.25 -5.28 -42.69
C ARG A 96 11.98 -6.45 -42.02
N PHE A 97 11.31 -7.29 -41.24
CA PHE A 97 11.93 -8.51 -40.71
C PHE A 97 11.07 -9.75 -41.00
N ARG A 98 10.85 -10.03 -42.28
CA ARG A 98 10.55 -11.39 -42.77
C ARG A 98 11.82 -11.98 -43.36
N LEU A 99 12.85 -12.12 -42.54
CA LEU A 99 13.99 -13.01 -42.76
C LEU A 99 14.90 -12.89 -41.53
N ILE A 100 15.30 -14.04 -41.00
CA ILE A 100 16.27 -14.22 -39.91
C ILE A 100 15.68 -14.02 -38.51
N PHE A 101 15.02 -15.06 -37.99
CA PHE A 101 15.33 -15.58 -36.66
C PHE A 101 14.73 -16.99 -36.52
N MET A 102 15.53 -18.01 -36.87
CA MET A 102 15.38 -19.30 -36.21
C MET A 102 15.86 -19.13 -34.77
N PRO A 103 15.21 -19.79 -33.80
CA PRO A 103 15.98 -20.47 -32.78
C PRO A 103 15.62 -21.95 -32.74
N ASN A 104 16.69 -22.73 -32.80
CA ASN A 104 16.79 -24.11 -32.39
C ASN A 104 16.21 -24.34 -30.99
N THR A 105 15.60 -25.51 -30.83
CA THR A 105 15.58 -26.35 -29.63
C THR A 105 15.06 -25.74 -28.33
N MET A 106 13.88 -26.17 -27.89
CA MET A 106 13.77 -27.20 -26.83
C MET A 106 12.30 -27.61 -26.70
N ASP A 107 11.98 -28.76 -27.27
CA ASP A 107 10.76 -29.50 -26.97
C ASP A 107 10.81 -29.94 -25.51
N ILE A 108 10.01 -29.28 -24.66
CA ILE A 108 9.65 -29.80 -23.36
C ILE A 108 8.45 -30.71 -23.58
N THR A 109 8.76 -32.01 -23.59
CA THR A 109 7.83 -33.12 -23.49
C THR A 109 6.82 -32.88 -22.37
N VAL A 110 5.55 -32.64 -22.73
CA VAL A 110 4.41 -32.96 -21.86
C VAL A 110 3.53 -33.94 -22.61
N CYS A 111 3.63 -35.19 -22.18
CA CYS A 111 2.74 -36.28 -22.53
C CYS A 111 1.28 -35.87 -22.32
N ALA A 112 0.49 -35.80 -23.39
CA ALA A 112 -0.96 -35.92 -23.33
C ALA A 112 -1.39 -37.01 -24.33
N HIS A 113 -1.37 -38.24 -23.82
CA HIS A 113 -1.82 -39.45 -24.48
C HIS A 113 -3.35 -39.45 -24.52
N ILE A 114 -3.99 -38.98 -25.61
CA ILE A 114 -5.41 -39.26 -25.87
C ILE A 114 -5.58 -39.72 -27.31
N LYS A 115 -5.71 -41.04 -27.45
CA LYS A 115 -6.16 -41.76 -28.64
C LYS A 115 -7.51 -41.21 -29.10
N ARG A 116 -7.68 -40.99 -30.41
CA ARG A 116 -8.96 -41.22 -31.07
C ARG A 116 -8.73 -41.76 -32.48
N THR A 117 -8.97 -43.06 -32.58
CA THR A 117 -9.30 -43.83 -33.76
C THR A 117 -10.58 -43.30 -34.39
N GLU A 118 -10.57 -43.12 -35.71
CA GLU A 118 -11.50 -43.73 -36.69
C GLU A 118 -11.03 -43.41 -38.11
#